data_AF-A0A932WM03-F1
#
_entry.id   AF-A0A932WM03-F1
#
_cell.length_a   1.000
_cell.length_b   1.000
_cell.length_c   1.000
_cell.angle_alpha   90.00
_cell.angle_beta   90.00
_cell.angle_gamma   90.00
#
_symmetry.space_group_name_H-M   'P 1'
#
loop_
_entity.id
_entity.type
_entity.pdbx_description
1 polymer ?
#
loop_
_entity_poly.entity_id
_entity_poly.type
_entity_poly.pdbx_seq_one_letter_code
_entity_poly.pdbx_strand_id
1 'polypeptide(L)'
;MAAVMRLGVDEAGVTELMGVTEHARAMATTAAALLLESLASGTSLVAPLDPAAEASEVCERLAEIAAWTEANLGGREAPRLWRILARNPHYLEATWRKEMAVMADGVLAARDKRRTALGVAMAVRGRYMIEYHAAILRRAGDTDSDLLEVLGVVDHYTTLNTLSEGMQIESDIRPPAW
;
A
#
# COMPACT_ATOMS: atom_id res chain seq x y z
N MET A 1 -20.92 2.36 -28.24
CA MET A 1 -21.34 3.30 -27.18
C MET A 1 -20.78 2.75 -25.87
N ALA A 2 -19.74 3.36 -25.32
CA ALA A 2 -19.13 2.89 -24.08
C ALA A 2 -20.11 3.10 -22.92
N ALA A 3 -20.37 2.05 -22.15
CA ALA A 3 -21.20 2.12 -20.97
C ALA A 3 -20.50 2.99 -19.92
N VAL A 4 -21.01 4.20 -19.71
CA VAL A 4 -20.57 5.09 -18.64
C VAL A 4 -21.05 4.49 -17.32
N MET A 5 -20.20 3.75 -16.60
CA MET A 5 -20.48 3.37 -15.21
C MET A 5 -20.34 4.59 -14.30
N ARG A 6 -21.41 4.91 -13.58
CA ARG A 6 -21.59 6.13 -12.79
C ARG A 6 -20.88 6.11 -11.42
N LEU A 7 -19.64 5.62 -11.37
CA LEU A 7 -18.74 5.89 -10.26
C LEU A 7 -17.83 7.10 -10.52
N GLY A 8 -17.95 7.75 -11.69
CA GLY A 8 -17.00 8.78 -12.13
C GLY A 8 -15.64 8.19 -12.51
N VAL A 9 -15.54 6.85 -12.57
CA VAL A 9 -14.35 6.08 -12.89
C VAL A 9 -14.74 5.07 -13.96
N ASP A 10 -13.97 5.00 -15.04
CA ASP A 10 -14.18 4.04 -16.13
C ASP A 10 -13.63 2.65 -15.77
N GLU A 11 -13.75 1.69 -16.69
CA GLU A 11 -13.23 0.32 -16.49
C GLU A 11 -11.74 0.32 -16.13
N ALA A 12 -10.97 1.25 -16.71
CA ALA A 12 -9.55 1.38 -16.41
C ALA A 12 -9.33 1.77 -14.95
N GLY A 13 -10.01 2.81 -14.43
CA GLY A 13 -9.83 3.18 -13.04
C GLY A 13 -10.39 2.15 -12.03
N VAL A 14 -11.39 1.34 -12.40
CA VAL A 14 -11.78 0.15 -11.59
C VAL A 14 -10.62 -0.84 -11.50
N THR A 15 -9.97 -1.15 -12.63
CA THR A 15 -8.81 -2.06 -12.63
C THR A 15 -7.59 -1.47 -11.91
N GLU A 16 -7.39 -0.15 -11.96
CA GLU A 16 -6.37 0.53 -11.15
C GLU A 16 -6.64 0.35 -9.65
N LEU A 17 -7.89 0.55 -9.21
CA LEU A 17 -8.27 0.39 -7.81
C LEU A 17 -8.07 -1.05 -7.32
N MET A 18 -8.42 -2.04 -8.17
CA MET A 18 -8.17 -3.45 -7.90
C MET A 18 -6.67 -3.73 -7.74
N GLY A 19 -5.84 -3.21 -8.65
CA GLY A 19 -4.38 -3.35 -8.59
C GLY A 19 -3.77 -2.74 -7.32
N VAL A 20 -4.22 -1.54 -6.92
CA VAL A 20 -3.79 -0.89 -5.69
C VAL A 20 -4.16 -1.72 -4.46
N THR A 21 -5.39 -2.24 -4.42
CA THR A 21 -5.90 -3.00 -3.27
C THR A 21 -5.19 -4.34 -3.12
N GLU A 22 -4.99 -5.07 -4.23
CA GLU A 22 -4.24 -6.32 -4.23
C GLU A 22 -2.79 -6.09 -3.81
N HIS A 23 -2.12 -5.11 -4.40
CA HIS A 23 -0.73 -4.80 -4.08
C HIS A 23 -0.54 -4.35 -2.63
N ALA A 24 -1.37 -3.45 -2.13
CA ALA A 24 -1.32 -2.98 -0.74
C ALA A 24 -1.53 -4.14 0.26
N ARG A 25 -2.48 -5.05 -0.03
CA ARG A 25 -2.69 -6.24 0.79
C ARG A 25 -1.49 -7.18 0.76
N ALA A 26 -0.91 -7.46 -0.41
CA ALA A 26 0.26 -8.30 -0.55
C ALA A 26 1.47 -7.74 0.22
N MET A 27 1.69 -6.42 0.16
CA MET A 27 2.75 -5.73 0.91
C MET A 27 2.52 -5.80 2.42
N ALA A 28 1.28 -5.64 2.89
CA ALA A 28 0.95 -5.80 4.30
C ALA A 28 1.20 -7.24 4.79
N THR A 29 0.80 -8.26 4.03
CA THR A 29 1.10 -9.66 4.33
C THR A 29 2.61 -9.92 4.38
N THR A 30 3.36 -9.35 3.45
CA THR A 30 4.83 -9.48 3.41
C THR A 30 5.48 -8.86 4.65
N ALA A 31 5.06 -7.65 5.03
CA ALA A 31 5.56 -6.97 6.21
C ALA A 31 5.26 -7.75 7.51
N ALA A 32 4.05 -8.30 7.64
CA ALA A 32 3.66 -9.14 8.76
C ALA A 32 4.50 -10.43 8.83
N ALA A 33 4.69 -11.12 7.71
CA ALA A 33 5.49 -12.34 7.63
C ALA A 33 6.98 -12.10 7.97
N LEU A 34 7.48 -10.89 7.74
CA LEU A 34 8.82 -10.46 8.11
C LEU A 34 8.94 -9.94 9.55
N LEU A 35 7.85 -9.99 10.32
CA LEU A 35 7.75 -9.52 11.70
C LEU A 35 8.03 -8.01 11.85
N LEU A 36 7.61 -7.21 10.87
CA LEU A 36 7.83 -5.74 10.89
C LEU A 36 6.83 -4.96 11.75
N GLU A 37 5.92 -5.64 12.47
CA GLU A 37 4.84 -5.01 13.23
C GLU A 37 5.19 -4.70 14.70
N SER A 38 6.35 -5.16 15.18
CA SER A 38 6.78 -4.97 16.57
C SER A 38 7.68 -3.74 16.77
N LEU A 39 7.32 -2.88 17.71
CA LEU A 39 8.16 -1.75 18.16
C LEU A 39 9.32 -2.18 19.07
N ALA A 40 9.20 -3.33 19.74
CA ALA A 40 9.98 -3.60 20.95
C ALA A 40 11.34 -4.25 20.71
N SER A 41 11.49 -5.04 19.63
CA SER A 41 12.72 -5.80 19.40
C SER A 41 13.59 -5.22 18.29
N GLY A 42 13.01 -4.45 17.36
CA GLY A 42 13.71 -4.08 16.12
C GLY A 42 14.19 -5.30 15.30
N THR A 43 13.74 -6.50 15.66
CA THR A 43 14.15 -7.77 15.07
C THR A 43 13.14 -8.16 14.00
N SER A 44 13.62 -8.48 12.80
CA SER A 44 12.84 -9.06 11.71
C SER A 44 13.21 -10.52 11.56
N LEU A 45 12.34 -11.30 10.90
CA LEU A 45 12.64 -12.69 10.56
C LEU A 45 13.92 -12.81 9.71
N VAL A 46 14.14 -11.86 8.80
CA VAL A 46 15.32 -11.77 7.94
C VAL A 46 15.99 -10.43 8.18
N ALA A 47 17.30 -10.43 8.42
CA ALA A 47 18.06 -9.20 8.67
C ALA A 47 18.12 -8.32 7.39
N PRO A 48 17.90 -7.00 7.49
CA PRO A 48 18.03 -6.10 6.35
C PRO A 48 19.45 -6.18 5.76
N LEU A 49 19.54 -6.09 4.44
CA LEU A 49 20.82 -5.92 3.75
C LEU A 49 21.38 -4.53 4.04
N ASP A 50 22.67 -4.47 4.36
CA ASP A 50 23.42 -3.23 4.45
C ASP A 50 24.06 -2.97 3.08
N PRO A 51 23.60 -1.95 2.32
CA PRO A 51 24.14 -1.66 0.99
C PRO A 51 25.59 -1.18 1.02
N ALA A 52 26.13 -0.80 2.18
CA ALA A 52 27.54 -0.42 2.33
C ALA A 52 28.50 -1.62 2.40
N ALA A 53 27.99 -2.84 2.58
CA ALA A 53 28.83 -4.02 2.80
C ALA A 53 29.39 -4.63 1.50
N GLU A 54 28.66 -4.58 0.38
CA GLU A 54 29.09 -5.15 -0.92
C GLU A 54 28.48 -4.40 -2.11
N ALA A 55 29.20 -4.28 -3.22
CA ALA A 55 28.68 -3.72 -4.48
C ALA A 55 28.05 -4.83 -5.34
N SER A 56 26.76 -4.70 -5.66
CA SER A 56 26.00 -5.64 -6.49
C SER A 56 24.84 -4.93 -7.21
N GLU A 57 24.21 -5.57 -8.21
CA GLU A 57 23.01 -5.06 -8.90
C GLU A 57 21.87 -4.70 -7.91
N VAL A 58 21.80 -5.41 -6.79
CA VAL A 58 20.87 -5.11 -5.69
C VAL A 58 21.13 -3.74 -5.06
N CYS A 59 22.39 -3.31 -4.98
CA CYS A 59 22.76 -2.03 -4.39
C CYS A 59 22.34 -0.85 -5.27
N GLU A 60 22.34 -1.02 -6.60
CA GLU A 60 21.82 -0.02 -7.53
C GLU A 60 20.30 0.17 -7.32
N ARG A 61 19.56 -0.93 -7.23
CA ARG A 61 18.12 -0.87 -6.94
C ARG A 61 17.84 -0.30 -5.54
N LEU A 62 18.64 -0.62 -4.53
CA LEU A 62 18.50 0.00 -3.20
C LEU A 62 18.82 1.50 -3.22
N ALA A 63 19.78 1.95 -4.03
CA ALA A 63 20.08 3.36 -4.21
C ALA A 63 18.91 4.11 -4.89
N GLU A 64 18.29 3.50 -5.90
CA GLU A 64 17.07 4.02 -6.53
C GLU A 64 15.93 4.18 -5.49
N ILE A 65 15.71 3.15 -4.68
CA ILE A 65 14.69 3.18 -3.62
C ILE A 65 15.03 4.23 -2.55
N ALA A 66 16.30 4.41 -2.21
CA ALA A 66 16.74 5.45 -1.27
C ALA A 66 16.46 6.86 -1.83
N ALA A 67 16.78 7.11 -3.10
CA ALA A 67 16.47 8.38 -3.76
C ALA A 67 14.95 8.63 -3.83
N TRP A 68 14.16 7.61 -4.14
CA TRP A 68 12.71 7.70 -4.08
C TRP A 68 12.21 8.01 -2.66
N THR A 69 12.82 7.41 -1.64
CA THR A 69 12.48 7.63 -0.23
C THR A 69 12.78 9.04 0.22
N GLU A 70 13.87 9.64 -0.26
CA GLU A 70 14.19 11.05 0.03
C GLU A 70 13.12 11.98 -0.53
N ALA A 71 12.70 11.76 -1.78
CA ALA A 71 11.66 12.53 -2.42
C ALA A 71 10.29 12.38 -1.72
N ASN A 72 9.91 11.14 -1.38
CA ASN A 72 8.53 10.80 -1.01
C ASN A 72 8.29 10.58 0.49
N LEU A 73 9.32 10.30 1.28
CA LEU A 73 9.23 10.11 2.75
C LEU A 73 10.15 11.07 3.52
N GLY A 74 11.11 11.73 2.87
CA GLY A 74 12.13 12.55 3.53
C GLY A 74 13.21 11.75 4.26
N GLY A 75 13.27 10.43 4.06
CA GLY A 75 14.31 9.56 4.60
C GLY A 75 15.53 9.48 3.67
N ARG A 76 16.70 9.11 4.19
CA ARG A 76 17.94 9.00 3.38
C ARG A 76 18.26 7.58 2.93
N GLU A 77 17.65 6.59 3.57
CA GLU A 77 17.90 5.17 3.32
C GLU A 77 16.65 4.50 2.77
N ALA A 78 16.84 3.43 2.00
CA ALA A 78 15.74 2.54 1.64
C ALA A 78 15.03 1.99 2.90
N PRO A 79 13.69 2.06 2.96
CA PRO A 79 12.92 1.51 4.06
C PRO A 79 13.28 0.05 4.35
N ARG A 80 13.18 -0.31 5.63
CA ARG A 80 13.59 -1.62 6.15
C ARG A 80 13.03 -2.79 5.34
N LEU A 81 11.77 -2.73 4.92
CA LEU A 81 11.14 -3.75 4.08
C LEU A 81 11.96 -4.01 2.81
N TRP A 82 12.27 -2.97 2.04
CA TRP A 82 13.03 -3.07 0.79
C TRP A 82 14.44 -3.63 1.02
N ARG A 83 15.12 -3.21 2.09
CA ARG A 83 16.43 -3.79 2.48
C ARG A 83 16.35 -5.25 2.87
N ILE A 84 15.23 -5.72 3.41
CA ILE A 84 15.03 -7.15 3.68
C ILE A 84 14.78 -7.91 2.37
N LEU A 85 13.90 -7.39 1.50
CA LEU A 85 13.62 -7.99 0.19
C LEU A 85 14.87 -8.09 -0.69
N ALA A 86 15.82 -7.17 -0.52
CA ALA A 86 17.12 -7.19 -1.18
C ALA A 86 17.95 -8.47 -0.96
N ARG A 87 17.65 -9.26 0.08
CA ARG A 87 18.23 -10.60 0.25
C ARG A 87 17.83 -11.58 -0.86
N ASN A 88 16.78 -11.26 -1.63
CA ASN A 88 16.40 -11.93 -2.86
C ASN A 88 16.30 -10.88 -4.00
N PRO A 89 17.35 -10.73 -4.84
CA PRO A 89 17.41 -9.73 -5.90
C PRO A 89 16.19 -9.75 -6.84
N HIS A 90 15.78 -10.95 -7.27
CA HIS A 90 14.65 -11.11 -8.19
C HIS A 90 13.32 -10.68 -7.57
N TYR A 91 13.14 -10.96 -6.28
CA TYR A 91 11.92 -10.56 -5.58
C TYR A 91 11.89 -9.06 -5.30
N LEU A 92 13.01 -8.46 -4.92
CA LEU A 92 13.13 -7.00 -4.80
C LEU A 92 12.78 -6.32 -6.13
N GLU A 93 13.38 -6.79 -7.23
CA GLU A 93 13.21 -6.23 -8.56
C GLU A 93 11.74 -6.23 -8.98
N ALA A 94 11.09 -7.40 -8.92
CA ALA A 94 9.70 -7.57 -9.32
C ALA A 94 8.75 -6.74 -8.44
N THR A 95 8.98 -6.72 -7.12
CA THR A 95 8.13 -6.00 -6.16
C THR A 95 8.25 -4.49 -6.34
N TRP A 96 9.47 -3.98 -6.55
CA TRP A 96 9.69 -2.54 -6.76
C TRP A 96 9.10 -2.06 -8.09
N ARG A 97 9.31 -2.81 -9.18
CA ARG A 97 8.68 -2.48 -10.48
C ARG A 97 7.16 -2.42 -10.36
N LYS A 98 6.56 -3.38 -9.65
CA LYS A 98 5.12 -3.38 -9.39
C LYS A 98 4.68 -2.18 -8.54
N GLU A 99 5.40 -1.86 -7.47
CA GLU A 99 5.14 -0.68 -6.63
C GLU A 99 5.13 0.61 -7.46
N MET A 100 6.13 0.81 -8.31
CA MET A 100 6.21 1.99 -9.19
C MET A 100 5.09 2.01 -10.23
N ALA A 101 4.78 0.88 -10.86
CA ALA A 101 3.75 0.80 -11.90
C ALA A 101 2.33 1.00 -11.32
N VAL A 102 2.00 0.33 -10.22
CA VAL A 102 0.66 0.38 -9.62
C VAL A 102 0.38 1.76 -9.02
N MET A 103 1.39 2.41 -8.42
CA MET A 103 1.24 3.69 -7.73
C MET A 103 1.46 4.91 -8.63
N ALA A 104 1.83 4.73 -9.90
CA ALA A 104 1.95 5.82 -10.86
C ALA A 104 0.60 6.52 -11.10
N ASP A 105 0.64 7.79 -11.49
CA ASP A 105 -0.56 8.52 -11.92
C ASP A 105 -1.25 7.82 -13.10
N GLY A 106 -2.58 7.78 -13.08
CA GLY A 106 -3.42 7.22 -14.12
C GLY A 106 -4.80 7.86 -14.11
N VAL A 107 -5.85 7.05 -14.28
CA VAL A 107 -7.23 7.50 -14.05
C VAL A 107 -7.39 7.95 -12.59
N LEU A 108 -6.77 7.22 -11.66
CA LEU A 108 -6.62 7.64 -10.28
C LEU A 108 -5.29 8.37 -10.08
N ALA A 109 -5.32 9.50 -9.40
CA ALA A 109 -4.10 10.19 -8.99
C ALA A 109 -3.30 9.33 -8.01
N ALA A 110 -1.97 9.40 -8.07
CA ALA A 110 -1.07 8.64 -7.21
C ALA A 110 -1.37 8.88 -5.72
N ARG A 111 -1.73 10.11 -5.33
CA ARG A 111 -2.13 10.46 -3.96
C ARG A 111 -3.39 9.69 -3.52
N ASP A 112 -4.38 9.54 -4.39
CA ASP A 112 -5.61 8.81 -4.07
C ASP A 112 -5.35 7.30 -4.00
N LYS A 113 -4.50 6.76 -4.88
CA LYS A 113 -4.01 5.38 -4.76
C LYS A 113 -3.31 5.13 -3.43
N ARG A 114 -2.52 6.08 -2.93
CA ARG A 114 -1.87 6.00 -1.62
C ARG A 114 -2.87 6.05 -0.46
N ARG A 115 -3.94 6.84 -0.54
CA ARG A 115 -5.04 6.84 0.44
C ARG A 115 -5.80 5.52 0.44
N THR A 116 -6.09 4.94 -0.72
CA THR A 116 -6.64 3.58 -0.82
C THR A 116 -5.71 2.57 -0.15
N ALA A 117 -4.41 2.60 -0.44
CA ALA A 117 -3.44 1.68 0.14
C ALA A 117 -3.36 1.81 1.67
N LEU A 118 -3.43 3.04 2.20
CA LEU A 118 -3.56 3.27 3.65
C LEU A 118 -4.82 2.62 4.21
N GLY A 119 -5.98 2.81 3.56
CA GLY A 119 -7.24 2.22 4.00
C GLY A 119 -7.19 0.67 4.01
N VAL A 120 -6.57 0.07 2.99
CA VAL A 120 -6.33 -1.39 2.95
C VAL A 120 -5.42 -1.82 4.11
N ALA A 121 -4.33 -1.09 4.38
CA ALA A 121 -3.44 -1.39 5.49
C ALA A 121 -4.16 -1.31 6.85
N MET A 122 -5.03 -0.31 7.05
CA MET A 122 -5.87 -0.19 8.25
C MET A 122 -6.84 -1.37 8.38
N ALA A 123 -7.54 -1.73 7.30
CA ALA A 123 -8.52 -2.82 7.31
C ALA A 123 -7.89 -4.18 7.66
N VAL A 124 -6.66 -4.43 7.21
CA VAL A 124 -5.92 -5.67 7.52
C VAL A 124 -5.04 -5.56 8.77
N ARG A 125 -5.08 -4.43 9.49
CA ARG A 125 -4.25 -4.14 10.68
C ARG A 125 -2.73 -4.23 10.41
N GLY A 126 -2.31 -3.96 9.18
CA GLY A 126 -0.91 -4.07 8.73
C GLY A 126 -0.07 -2.87 9.19
N ARG A 127 0.35 -2.88 10.46
CA ARG A 127 0.98 -1.75 11.14
C ARG A 127 2.10 -1.06 10.35
N TYR A 128 3.09 -1.83 9.87
CA TYR A 128 4.22 -1.28 9.12
C TYR A 128 3.75 -0.51 7.87
N MET A 129 2.73 -1.03 7.19
CA MET A 129 2.19 -0.39 5.99
C MET A 129 1.31 0.82 6.31
N ILE A 130 0.64 0.85 7.47
CA ILE A 130 -0.04 2.05 7.97
C ILE A 130 0.98 3.19 8.14
N GLU A 131 2.10 2.90 8.84
CA GLU A 131 3.17 3.88 9.06
C GLU A 131 3.80 4.32 7.74
N TYR A 132 4.08 3.38 6.84
CA TYR A 132 4.66 3.66 5.51
C TYR A 132 3.76 4.56 4.66
N HIS A 133 2.48 4.24 4.50
CA HIS A 133 1.57 5.03 3.68
C HIS A 133 1.24 6.39 4.32
N ALA A 134 1.06 6.44 5.64
CA ALA A 134 0.83 7.71 6.34
C ALA A 134 2.02 8.66 6.21
N ALA A 135 3.26 8.16 6.25
CA ALA A 135 4.45 8.98 6.05
C ALA A 135 4.50 9.60 4.64
N ILE A 136 4.22 8.80 3.60
CA ILE A 136 4.15 9.27 2.21
C ILE A 136 3.07 10.33 2.04
N LEU A 137 1.87 10.07 2.56
CA LEU A 137 0.74 10.98 2.45
C LEU A 137 0.99 12.30 3.18
N ARG A 138 1.56 12.26 4.39
CA ARG A 138 1.95 13.49 5.12
C ARG A 138 3.00 14.29 4.36
N ARG A 139 3.98 13.63 3.73
CA ARG A 139 4.96 14.30 2.87
C ARG A 139 4.31 14.95 1.65
N ALA A 140 3.24 14.35 1.12
CA ALA A 140 2.42 14.89 0.04
C ALA A 140 1.37 15.92 0.50
N GLY A 141 1.33 16.25 1.81
CA GLY A 141 0.47 17.30 2.37
C GLY A 141 -0.87 16.83 2.94
N ASP A 142 -1.10 15.53 3.15
CA ASP A 142 -2.23 15.06 3.97
C ASP A 142 -2.00 15.46 5.43
N THR A 143 -3.04 16.01 6.04
CA THR A 143 -3.13 16.36 7.45
C THR A 143 -3.60 15.17 8.28
N ASP A 144 -3.52 15.28 9.60
CA ASP A 144 -4.11 14.27 10.48
C ASP A 144 -5.64 14.16 10.31
N SER A 145 -6.31 15.25 9.90
CA SER A 145 -7.73 15.22 9.55
C SER A 145 -7.99 14.32 8.33
N ASP A 146 -7.18 14.46 7.28
CA ASP A 146 -7.30 13.62 6.08
C ASP A 146 -7.10 12.13 6.40
N LEU A 147 -6.12 11.82 7.26
CA LEU A 147 -5.88 10.43 7.68
C LEU A 147 -7.03 9.88 8.56
N LEU A 148 -7.62 10.71 9.42
CA LEU A 148 -8.77 10.35 10.24
C LEU A 148 -10.03 10.13 9.39
N GLU A 149 -10.21 10.86 8.29
CA GLU A 149 -11.30 10.62 7.34
C GLU A 149 -11.17 9.24 6.69
N VAL A 150 -9.97 8.87 6.23
CA VAL A 150 -9.72 7.51 5.70
C VAL A 150 -10.03 6.45 6.75
N LEU A 151 -9.55 6.64 7.99
CA LEU A 151 -9.83 5.72 9.09
C LEU A 151 -11.33 5.59 9.37
N GLY A 152 -12.07 6.70 9.41
CA GLY A 152 -13.50 6.71 9.69
C GLY A 152 -14.30 5.94 8.65
N VAL A 153 -13.95 6.07 7.36
CA VAL A 153 -14.57 5.28 6.28
C VAL A 153 -14.27 3.80 6.45
N VAL A 154 -13.01 3.44 6.70
CA VAL A 154 -12.59 2.05 6.88
C VAL A 154 -13.27 1.41 8.09
N ASP A 155 -13.31 2.10 9.23
CA ASP A 155 -13.96 1.65 10.46
C ASP A 155 -15.46 1.40 10.24
N HIS A 156 -16.14 2.37 9.63
CA HIS A 156 -17.57 2.28 9.34
C HIS A 156 -17.91 1.04 8.49
N TYR A 157 -17.23 0.86 7.36
CA TYR A 157 -17.52 -0.27 6.48
C TYR A 157 -17.00 -1.61 7.02
N THR A 158 -15.90 -1.64 7.77
CA THR A 158 -15.46 -2.87 8.45
C THR A 158 -16.50 -3.33 9.48
N THR A 159 -17.08 -2.39 10.23
CA THR A 159 -18.14 -2.66 11.20
C THR A 159 -19.41 -3.13 10.51
N LEU A 160 -19.88 -2.41 9.50
CA LEU A 160 -21.09 -2.81 8.76
C LEU A 160 -20.95 -4.17 8.08
N ASN A 161 -19.79 -4.47 7.48
CA ASN A 161 -19.55 -5.77 6.86
C ASN A 161 -19.59 -6.90 7.90
N THR A 162 -18.99 -6.68 9.09
CA THR A 162 -19.02 -7.66 10.19
C THR A 162 -20.46 -7.92 10.66
N LEU A 163 -21.27 -6.87 10.79
CA LEU A 163 -22.67 -6.99 11.16
C LEU A 163 -23.50 -7.70 10.08
N SER A 164 -23.34 -7.31 8.83
CA SER A 164 -24.04 -7.90 7.69
C SER A 164 -23.77 -9.40 7.56
N GLU A 165 -22.50 -9.80 7.70
CA GLU A 165 -22.09 -11.20 7.68
C GLU A 165 -22.69 -11.96 8.88
N GLY A 166 -22.55 -11.42 10.10
CA GLY A 166 -23.06 -12.05 11.32
C GLY A 166 -24.59 -12.19 11.36
N MET A 167 -25.30 -11.28 10.70
CA MET A 167 -26.76 -11.29 10.56
C MET A 167 -27.24 -12.00 9.29
N GLN A 168 -26.34 -12.49 8.44
CA GLN A 168 -26.65 -13.16 7.17
C GLN A 168 -27.58 -12.32 6.27
N ILE A 169 -27.31 -11.02 6.18
CA ILE A 169 -28.13 -10.10 5.37
C ILE A 169 -27.85 -10.37 3.89
N GLU A 170 -28.87 -10.77 3.13
CA GLU A 170 -28.80 -10.90 1.68
C GLU A 170 -28.96 -9.55 0.98
N SER A 171 -28.26 -9.36 -0.13
CA SER A 171 -28.42 -8.16 -0.96
C SER A 171 -29.77 -8.18 -1.69
N ASP A 172 -30.59 -7.17 -1.44
CA ASP A 172 -31.81 -6.87 -2.19
C ASP A 172 -31.60 -5.76 -3.24
N ILE A 173 -30.37 -5.23 -3.34
CA ILE A 173 -29.98 -4.18 -4.27
C ILE A 173 -30.07 -4.72 -5.70
N ARG A 174 -30.94 -4.11 -6.50
CA ARG A 174 -31.10 -4.41 -7.92
C ARG A 174 -30.35 -3.37 -8.75
N PRO A 175 -29.16 -3.69 -9.30
CA PRO A 175 -28.47 -2.76 -10.18
C PRO A 175 -29.30 -2.51 -11.45
N PRO A 176 -29.20 -1.32 -12.08
CA PRO A 176 -29.82 -1.07 -13.37
C PRO A 176 -29.32 -2.08 -14.42
N ALA A 177 -30.18 -2.44 -15.37
CA ALA A 177 -29.80 -3.28 -16.51
C ALA A 177 -28.72 -2.54 -17.34
N TRP A 178 -27.65 -3.25 -17.67
CA TRP A 178 -26.51 -2.78 -18.47
C TRP A 178 -26.78 -2.90 -19.97
#